data_AF-A0ABD4RX18-F1
#
_entry.id   AF-A0ABD4RX18-F1
#
_cell.length_a   1.000
_cell.length_b   1.000
_cell.length_c   1.000
_cell.angle_alpha   90.00
_cell.angle_beta   90.00
_cell.angle_gamma   90.00
#
_symmetry.space_group_name_H-M   'P 1'
#
loop_
_entity.id
_entity.type
_entity.pdbx_description
1 polymer ?
#
loop_
_entity_poly.entity_id
_entity_poly.type
_entity_poly.pdbx_seq_one_letter_code
_entity_poly.pdbx_strand_id
1 'polypeptide(L)'
;MSIKYNDKRVVLVDFEDVDKLNDSKVRYIDLEDKQYYVVSQGKRPKKFTDADIKSIKEDLDNGMSLKEAETKYRCSKNTIIKIKRKNY
;
A
#
# COMPACT_ATOMS: atom_id res chain seq x y z
N MET A 1 -2.14 -17.26 -4.21
CA MET A 1 -1.28 -16.09 -3.95
C MET A 1 0.08 -16.61 -3.45
N SER A 2 1.23 -16.04 -3.84
CA SER A 2 2.55 -16.53 -3.37
C SER A 2 3.25 -15.54 -2.46
N ILE A 3 3.77 -16.03 -1.33
CA ILE A 3 4.49 -15.24 -0.31
C ILE A 3 5.95 -15.73 -0.28
N LYS A 4 6.90 -14.88 0.11
CA LYS A 4 8.28 -15.32 0.41
C LYS A 4 8.39 -15.63 1.89
N TYR A 5 8.82 -16.84 2.22
CA TYR A 5 9.05 -17.29 3.60
C TYR A 5 10.42 -17.97 3.67
N ASN A 6 11.31 -17.53 4.58
CA ASN A 6 12.70 -18.00 4.69
C ASN A 6 13.43 -18.07 3.33
N ASP A 7 13.36 -17.00 2.53
CA ASP A 7 13.91 -16.88 1.17
C ASP A 7 13.40 -17.88 0.13
N LYS A 8 12.36 -18.64 0.46
CA LYS A 8 11.67 -19.55 -0.46
C LYS A 8 10.32 -18.99 -0.87
N ARG A 9 9.94 -19.24 -2.12
CA ARG A 9 8.61 -18.90 -2.62
C ARG A 9 7.64 -19.99 -2.17
N VAL A 10 6.62 -19.60 -1.42
CA VAL A 10 5.55 -20.49 -0.96
C VAL A 10 4.22 -20.10 -1.58
N VAL A 11 3.31 -21.06 -1.70
CA VAL A 11 1.95 -20.86 -2.20
C VAL A 11 0.99 -21.24 -1.10
N LEU A 12 -0.01 -20.40 -0.86
CA LEU A 12 -1.10 -20.69 0.05
C LEU A 12 -2.20 -21.46 -0.69
N VAL A 13 -2.69 -22.51 -0.07
CA VAL A 13 -3.80 -23.34 -0.54
C VAL A 13 -4.90 -23.34 0.52
N ASP A 14 -6.14 -23.55 0.08
CA ASP A 14 -7.25 -23.72 0.99
C ASP A 14 -7.15 -25.08 1.70
N PHE A 15 -7.60 -25.14 2.94
CA PHE A 15 -7.47 -26.35 3.77
C PHE A 15 -8.21 -27.54 3.15
N GLU A 16 -9.34 -27.30 2.50
CA GLU A 16 -10.14 -28.30 1.79
C GLU A 16 -9.38 -28.99 0.65
N ASP A 17 -8.29 -28.38 0.16
CA ASP A 17 -7.45 -28.93 -0.91
C ASP A 17 -6.18 -29.64 -0.40
N VAL A 18 -5.98 -29.75 0.92
CA VAL A 18 -4.80 -30.39 1.53
C VAL A 18 -4.72 -31.88 1.17
N ASP A 19 -5.85 -32.56 1.05
CA ASP A 19 -5.88 -33.97 0.65
C ASP A 19 -5.28 -34.19 -0.75
N LYS A 20 -5.50 -33.24 -1.67
CA LYS A 20 -4.91 -33.27 -3.02
C LYS A 20 -3.38 -33.15 -2.97
N LEU A 21 -2.84 -32.45 -1.97
CA LEU A 21 -1.39 -32.33 -1.75
C LEU A 21 -0.79 -33.60 -1.16
N ASN A 22 -1.50 -34.24 -0.21
CA ASN A 22 -1.13 -35.54 0.34
C ASN A 22 -1.05 -36.60 -0.77
N ASP A 23 -2.08 -36.70 -1.61
CA ASP A 23 -2.15 -37.63 -2.74
C ASP A 23 -1.04 -37.40 -3.76
N SER A 24 -0.71 -36.13 -4.00
CA SER A 24 0.36 -35.73 -4.93
C SER A 24 1.77 -35.87 -4.33
N LYS A 25 1.89 -36.37 -3.08
CA LYS A 25 3.16 -36.47 -2.32
C LYS A 25 3.93 -35.16 -2.24
N VAL A 26 3.21 -34.04 -2.29
CA VAL A 26 3.81 -32.71 -2.20
C VAL A 26 4.05 -32.41 -0.73
N ARG A 27 5.30 -32.13 -0.37
CA ARG A 27 5.65 -31.73 0.99
C ARG A 27 5.10 -30.32 1.26
N TYR A 28 4.19 -30.22 2.22
CA TYR A 28 3.75 -28.96 2.81
C TYR A 28 4.12 -28.93 4.30
N ILE A 29 4.05 -27.74 4.89
CA ILE A 29 4.25 -27.55 6.32
C ILE A 29 2.92 -27.03 6.85
N ASP A 30 2.33 -27.78 7.77
CA ASP A 30 1.19 -27.29 8.54
C ASP A 30 1.69 -26.34 9.61
N LEU A 31 0.99 -25.23 9.75
CA LEU A 31 1.34 -24.11 10.60
C LEU A 31 0.37 -23.96 11.79
N GLU A 32 -0.30 -25.05 12.19
CA GLU A 32 -1.27 -25.09 13.30
C GLU A 32 -0.75 -24.46 14.62
N ASP A 33 0.52 -24.66 14.96
CA ASP A 33 1.00 -24.46 16.34
C ASP A 33 1.92 -23.23 16.54
N LYS A 34 2.10 -22.38 15.52
CA LYS A 34 2.91 -21.15 15.64
C LYS A 34 2.20 -19.99 14.97
N GLN A 35 1.84 -18.99 15.78
CA GLN A 35 1.20 -17.75 15.35
C GLN A 35 2.04 -17.03 14.28
N TYR A 36 1.66 -17.19 13.01
CA TYR A 36 2.20 -16.38 11.93
C TYR A 36 1.46 -15.04 11.89
N TYR A 37 2.22 -13.95 11.86
CA TYR A 37 1.67 -12.62 11.57
C TYR A 37 1.87 -12.33 10.09
N VAL A 38 0.77 -12.28 9.34
CA VAL A 38 0.75 -11.67 8.01
C VAL A 38 0.84 -10.17 8.22
N VAL A 39 2.05 -9.61 8.12
CA VAL A 39 2.22 -8.16 8.14
C VAL A 39 1.87 -7.60 6.76
N SER A 40 0.78 -6.82 6.72
CA SER A 40 0.49 -6.00 5.56
C SER A 40 1.60 -4.96 5.42
N GLN A 41 2.13 -4.80 4.21
CA GLN A 41 3.04 -3.70 3.93
C GLN A 41 2.25 -2.41 4.16
N GLY A 42 2.54 -1.70 5.25
CA GLY A 42 1.86 -0.46 5.58
C GLY A 42 1.87 0.48 4.38
N LYS A 43 0.72 1.10 4.06
CA LYS A 43 0.69 2.15 3.04
C LYS A 43 1.69 3.22 3.47
N ARG A 44 2.58 3.64 2.57
CA ARG A 44 3.49 4.76 2.84
C ARG A 44 2.66 5.93 3.39
N PRO A 45 3.08 6.54 4.51
CA PRO A 45 2.36 7.68 5.07
C PRO A 45 2.23 8.76 3.99
N LYS A 46 1.07 9.43 3.96
CA LYS A 46 0.86 10.55 3.05
C LYS A 46 1.90 11.63 3.35
N LYS A 47 2.41 12.26 2.30
CA LYS A 47 3.42 13.32 2.42
C LYS A 47 2.86 14.56 3.12
N PHE A 48 1.58 14.85 2.89
CA PHE A 48 0.89 16.02 3.41
C PHE A 48 -0.13 15.64 4.46
N THR A 49 -0.15 16.40 5.55
CA THR A 49 -1.18 16.37 6.59
C THR A 49 -2.45 17.09 6.12
N ASP A 50 -3.54 16.96 6.85
CA ASP A 50 -4.77 17.69 6.55
C ASP A 50 -4.59 19.21 6.64
N ALA A 51 -3.72 19.68 7.54
CA ALA A 51 -3.35 21.08 7.65
C ALA A 51 -2.61 21.56 6.39
N ASP A 52 -1.65 20.77 5.89
CA ASP A 52 -0.94 21.08 4.65
C ASP A 52 -1.89 21.11 3.45
N ILE A 53 -2.80 20.12 3.38
CA ILE A 53 -3.83 20.04 2.33
C ILE A 53 -4.73 21.28 2.35
N LYS A 54 -5.07 21.80 3.54
CA LYS A 54 -5.87 23.02 3.69
C LYS A 54 -5.09 24.23 3.17
N SER A 55 -3.84 24.41 3.60
CA SER A 55 -2.97 25.50 3.12
C SER A 55 -2.77 25.47 1.60
N ILE A 56 -2.56 24.29 1.03
CA ILE A 56 -2.43 24.11 -0.43
C ILE A 56 -3.71 24.54 -1.15
N LYS A 57 -4.89 24.21 -0.61
CA LYS A 57 -6.17 24.60 -1.21
C LYS A 57 -6.38 26.11 -1.12
N GLU A 58 -6.14 26.71 0.04
CA GLU A 58 -6.28 28.16 0.23
C GLU A 58 -5.36 28.93 -0.73
N ASP A 59 -4.11 28.53 -0.89
CA ASP A 59 -3.19 29.12 -1.87
C ASP A 59 -3.72 29.04 -3.31
N LEU A 60 -4.25 27.88 -3.71
CA LEU A 60 -4.81 27.68 -5.05
C LEU A 60 -6.09 28.50 -5.28
N ASP A 61 -6.93 28.63 -4.25
CA ASP A 61 -8.17 29.41 -4.31
C ASP A 61 -7.88 30.92 -4.31
N ASN A 62 -6.78 31.35 -3.69
CA ASN A 62 -6.24 32.70 -3.77
C ASN A 62 -5.53 33.04 -5.11
N GLY A 63 -5.54 32.11 -6.07
CA GLY A 63 -5.04 32.34 -7.43
C GLY A 63 -3.62 31.86 -7.69
N MET A 64 -2.99 31.12 -6.77
CA MET A 64 -1.66 30.52 -7.01
C MET A 64 -1.70 29.53 -8.18
N SER A 65 -0.75 29.62 -9.10
CA SER A 65 -0.64 28.68 -10.21
C SER A 65 -0.13 27.31 -9.75
N LEU A 66 -0.46 26.25 -10.52
CA LEU A 66 0.03 24.90 -10.24
C LEU A 66 1.57 24.79 -10.25
N LYS A 67 2.26 25.64 -11.03
CA LYS A 67 3.73 25.64 -11.13
C LYS A 67 4.37 26.28 -9.89
N GLU A 68 3.76 27.34 -9.37
CA GLU A 68 4.19 27.98 -8.12
C GLU A 68 3.95 27.04 -6.93
N ALA A 69 2.78 26.39 -6.88
CA ALA A 69 2.47 25.42 -5.84
C ALA A 69 3.42 24.20 -5.88
N GLU A 70 3.79 23.71 -7.07
CA GLU A 70 4.77 22.61 -7.23
C GLU A 70 6.13 22.98 -6.63
N THR A 71 6.56 24.22 -6.86
CA THR A 71 7.82 24.74 -6.34
C THR A 71 7.75 24.97 -4.83
N LYS A 72 6.68 25.60 -4.33
CA LYS A 72 6.47 25.91 -2.92
C LYS A 72 6.38 24.64 -2.06
N TYR A 73 5.57 23.67 -2.48
CA TYR A 73 5.30 22.44 -1.72
C TYR A 73 6.21 21.26 -2.10
N ARG A 74 7.15 21.48 -3.02
CA ARG A 74 8.13 20.48 -3.50
C ARG A 74 7.44 19.16 -3.87
N CYS A 75 6.37 19.22 -4.64
CA CYS A 75 5.60 18.04 -5.02
C CYS A 75 5.11 18.15 -6.46
N SER A 76 4.85 17.01 -7.10
CA SER A 76 4.43 17.01 -8.49
C SER A 76 3.11 17.73 -8.71
N LYS A 77 2.93 18.36 -9.87
CA LYS A 77 1.63 18.92 -10.28
C LYS A 77 0.48 17.94 -10.11
N ASN A 78 0.69 16.65 -10.40
CA ASN A 78 -0.32 15.61 -10.21
C ASN A 78 -0.77 15.49 -8.75
N THR A 79 0.15 15.64 -7.80
CA THR A 79 -0.18 15.63 -6.37
C THR A 79 -1.07 16.81 -6.01
N ILE A 80 -0.73 18.01 -6.50
CA ILE A 80 -1.50 19.23 -6.29
C ILE A 80 -2.90 19.14 -6.92
N ILE A 81 -2.99 18.59 -8.14
CA ILE A 81 -4.27 18.34 -8.82
C ILE A 81 -5.13 17.35 -8.01
N LYS A 82 -4.54 16.28 -7.46
CA LYS A 82 -5.26 15.34 -6.59
C LYS A 82 -5.79 16.04 -5.34
N ILE A 83 -4.98 16.89 -4.72
CA ILE A 83 -5.38 17.70 -3.55
C ILE A 83 -6.55 18.62 -3.90
N LYS A 84 -6.44 19.34 -5.03
CA LYS A 84 -7.50 20.23 -5.54
C LYS A 84 -8.81 19.47 -5.81
N ARG A 85 -8.72 18.26 -6.36
CA ARG A 85 -9.87 17.39 -6.66
C ARG A 85 -10.39 16.56 -5.47
N LYS A 86 -9.83 16.74 -4.27
CA LYS A 86 -10.15 15.95 -3.06
C LYS A 86 -9.91 14.44 -3.22
N ASN A 87 -8.96 14.05 -4.08
CA ASN A 87 -8.58 12.66 -4.39
C ASN A 87 -7.13 12.34 -3.97
N TYR A 88 -6.63 12.99 -2.91
CA TYR A 88 -5.28 12.82 -2.37
C TYR A 88 -5.27 11.92 -1.14
#